data_AF-A0A1I4YXG2-F1
#
_entry.id   AF-A0A1I4YXG2-F1
#
_cell.length_a   1.000
_cell.length_b   1.000
_cell.length_c   1.000
_cell.angle_alpha   90.00
_cell.angle_beta   90.00
_cell.angle_gamma   90.00
#
_symmetry.space_group_name_H-M   'P 1'
#
loop_
_entity.id
_entity.type
_entity.pdbx_description
1 polymer ?
#
loop_
_entity_poly.entity_id
_entity_poly.type
_entity_poly.pdbx_seq_one_letter_code
_entity_poly.pdbx_strand_id
1 'polypeptide(L)'
;MITPWRRAVEYAAVVTLPSWLWGVAVLSIGAGGGSWALVGGVGLLFPLVAVAVLTVVRKTLPALSRWRTATIDISVYAALYLLSLVANGLWAGEGPGEAVDWAFALMTVALLDLQFLMALGLSAWRYDRLVPTAPSGRLSGGPHVV
;
A
#
# COMPACT_ATOMS: atom_id res chain seq x y z
N MET A 1 -21.37 -1.90 5.28
CA MET A 1 -21.29 -0.59 4.58
C MET A 1 -20.22 -0.71 3.52
N ILE A 2 -20.54 -0.43 2.25
CA ILE A 2 -19.62 -0.68 1.14
C ILE A 2 -18.97 0.64 0.73
N THR A 3 -17.64 0.75 0.91
CA THR A 3 -16.84 1.88 0.42
C THR A 3 -17.02 2.02 -1.11
N PRO A 4 -17.26 3.22 -1.66
CA PRO A 4 -17.31 3.42 -3.11
C PRO A 4 -15.99 2.97 -3.76
N TRP A 5 -16.07 2.26 -4.89
CA TRP A 5 -14.88 1.72 -5.59
C TRP A 5 -13.82 2.78 -5.87
N ARG A 6 -14.25 3.96 -6.35
CA ARG A 6 -13.37 5.10 -6.60
C ARG A 6 -12.56 5.52 -5.37
N ARG A 7 -13.18 5.52 -4.17
CA ARG A 7 -12.48 5.89 -2.92
C ARG A 7 -11.51 4.80 -2.46
N ALA A 8 -11.87 3.53 -2.65
CA ALA A 8 -10.98 2.41 -2.33
C ALA A 8 -9.74 2.39 -3.25
N VAL A 9 -9.91 2.63 -4.55
CA VAL A 9 -8.80 2.73 -5.51
C VAL A 9 -7.92 3.95 -5.21
N GLU A 10 -8.52 5.12 -4.98
CA GLU A 10 -7.75 6.32 -4.60
C GLU A 10 -6.94 6.09 -3.32
N TYR A 11 -7.53 5.44 -2.31
CA TYR A 11 -6.85 5.09 -1.09
C TYR A 11 -5.65 4.17 -1.36
N ALA A 12 -5.89 3.05 -2.05
CA ALA A 12 -4.86 2.07 -2.36
C ALA A 12 -3.71 2.69 -3.17
N ALA A 13 -4.03 3.49 -4.19
CA ALA A 13 -3.02 4.19 -5.00
C ALA A 13 -2.19 5.18 -4.17
N VAL A 14 -2.81 5.95 -3.27
CA VAL A 14 -2.11 6.92 -2.41
C VAL A 14 -1.25 6.25 -1.35
N VAL A 15 -1.63 5.07 -0.86
CA VAL A 15 -0.78 4.31 0.06
C VAL A 15 0.39 3.69 -0.71
N THR A 16 0.11 3.00 -1.80
CA THR A 16 1.07 2.14 -2.49
C THR A 16 2.08 2.90 -3.35
N LEU A 17 1.63 3.85 -4.18
CA LEU A 17 2.53 4.48 -5.15
C LEU A 17 3.60 5.33 -4.48
N PRO A 18 3.29 6.21 -3.51
CA PRO A 18 4.33 6.97 -2.82
C PRO A 18 5.27 6.06 -2.04
N SER A 19 4.75 5.06 -1.30
CA SER A 19 5.59 4.14 -0.51
C SER A 19 6.56 3.36 -1.37
N TRP A 20 6.08 2.85 -2.51
CA TRP A 20 6.93 2.17 -3.48
C TRP A 20 7.96 3.11 -4.12
N LEU A 21 7.55 4.31 -4.56
CA LEU A 21 8.47 5.29 -5.15
C LEU A 21 9.59 5.69 -4.18
N TRP A 22 9.29 5.76 -2.89
CA TRP A 22 10.29 6.01 -1.86
C TRP A 22 11.32 4.89 -1.76
N GLY A 23 10.89 3.64 -1.69
CA GLY A 23 11.83 2.50 -1.67
C GLY A 23 12.69 2.45 -2.93
N VAL A 24 12.09 2.68 -4.10
CA VAL A 24 12.83 2.81 -5.37
C VAL A 24 13.88 3.92 -5.30
N ALA A 25 13.52 5.08 -4.75
CA ALA A 25 14.44 6.21 -4.62
C ALA A 25 15.62 5.88 -3.68
N VAL A 26 15.35 5.30 -2.51
CA VAL A 26 16.40 4.92 -1.55
C VAL A 26 17.33 3.86 -2.13
N LEU A 27 16.78 2.83 -2.78
CA LEU A 27 17.56 1.81 -3.47
C LEU A 27 18.42 2.40 -4.60
N SER A 28 17.87 3.33 -5.38
CA SER A 28 18.60 3.98 -6.48
C SER A 28 19.76 4.83 -5.99
N ILE A 29 19.58 5.54 -4.87
CA ILE A 29 20.64 6.31 -4.21
C ILE A 29 21.71 5.37 -3.64
N GLY A 30 21.29 4.32 -2.92
CA GLY A 30 22.19 3.33 -2.31
C GLY A 30 23.01 2.54 -3.34
N ALA A 31 22.44 2.26 -4.51
CA ALA A 31 23.10 1.56 -5.61
C ALA A 31 23.97 2.47 -6.52
N GLY A 32 24.18 3.74 -6.16
CA GLY A 32 25.06 4.64 -6.91
C GLY A 32 24.47 5.17 -8.22
N GLY A 33 23.14 5.29 -8.32
CA GLY A 33 22.47 6.07 -9.39
C GLY A 33 22.19 5.37 -10.71
N GLY A 34 22.33 4.04 -10.82
CA GLY A 34 22.35 3.35 -12.12
C GLY A 34 21.16 2.48 -12.53
N SER A 35 20.23 2.11 -11.64
CA SER A 35 19.31 1.01 -11.93
C SER A 35 17.83 1.41 -12.02
N TRP A 36 17.46 2.11 -13.09
CA TRP A 36 16.06 2.19 -13.54
C TRP A 36 15.49 0.82 -13.94
N ALA A 37 16.32 -0.23 -14.00
CA ALA A 37 15.91 -1.62 -14.24
C ALA A 37 14.91 -2.14 -13.18
N LEU A 38 15.01 -1.65 -11.94
CA LEU A 38 14.02 -1.92 -10.88
C LEU A 38 12.64 -1.33 -11.22
N VAL A 39 12.56 -0.26 -12.01
CA VAL A 39 11.30 0.38 -12.43
C VAL A 39 10.80 -0.19 -13.77
N GLY A 40 11.69 -0.57 -14.68
CA GLY A 40 11.37 -0.80 -16.09
C GLY A 40 10.95 -2.22 -16.51
N GLY A 41 11.39 -3.28 -15.80
CA GLY A 41 11.14 -4.66 -16.25
C GLY A 41 10.31 -5.52 -15.31
N VAL A 42 10.47 -5.30 -13.99
CA VAL A 42 10.11 -6.29 -12.96
C VAL A 42 9.46 -5.64 -11.72
N GLY A 43 9.79 -4.38 -11.39
CA GLY A 43 9.27 -3.74 -10.18
C GLY A 43 7.89 -3.08 -10.28
N LEU A 44 7.20 -3.15 -11.43
CA LEU A 44 5.79 -2.72 -11.55
C LEU A 44 4.79 -3.78 -11.08
N LEU A 45 5.20 -5.06 -10.99
CA LEU A 45 4.31 -6.12 -10.52
C LEU A 45 3.75 -5.79 -9.13
N PHE A 46 4.65 -5.40 -8.22
CA PHE A 46 4.28 -5.06 -6.85
C PHE A 46 3.24 -3.94 -6.74
N PRO A 47 3.47 -2.71 -7.24
CA PRO A 47 2.51 -1.63 -7.06
C PRO A 47 1.15 -1.93 -7.71
N LEU A 48 1.13 -2.63 -8.86
CA LEU A 48 -0.12 -3.01 -9.51
C LEU A 48 -0.93 -4.02 -8.69
N VAL A 49 -0.27 -5.08 -8.20
CA VAL A 49 -0.91 -6.11 -7.38
C VAL A 49 -1.33 -5.54 -6.03
N ALA A 50 -0.49 -4.72 -5.40
CA ALA A 50 -0.81 -4.07 -4.12
C ALA A 50 -2.01 -3.13 -4.23
N VAL A 51 -2.10 -2.31 -5.28
CA VAL A 51 -3.27 -1.46 -5.51
C VAL A 51 -4.54 -2.29 -5.68
N ALA A 52 -4.48 -3.35 -6.49
CA ALA A 52 -5.63 -4.23 -6.74
C ALA A 52 -6.10 -4.92 -5.46
N VAL A 53 -5.18 -5.55 -4.72
CA VAL A 53 -5.51 -6.30 -3.50
C VAL A 53 -5.97 -5.38 -2.38
N LEU A 54 -5.29 -4.25 -2.14
CA LEU A 54 -5.73 -3.30 -1.11
C LEU A 54 -7.09 -2.69 -1.45
N THR A 55 -7.38 -2.45 -2.73
CA THR A 55 -8.72 -2.03 -3.15
C THR A 55 -9.76 -3.08 -2.75
N VAL A 56 -9.51 -4.36 -3.01
CA VAL A 56 -10.40 -5.46 -2.63
C VAL A 56 -10.54 -5.54 -1.10
N VAL A 57 -9.44 -5.47 -0.35
CA VAL A 57 -9.43 -5.51 1.12
C VAL A 57 -10.30 -4.39 1.70
N ARG A 58 -10.20 -3.16 1.17
CA ARG A 58 -11.02 -2.01 1.63
C ARG A 58 -12.48 -2.08 1.18
N LYS A 59 -12.80 -2.95 0.22
CA LYS A 59 -14.17 -3.24 -0.22
C LYS A 59 -14.82 -4.35 0.61
N THR A 60 -14.04 -5.30 1.11
CA THR A 60 -14.55 -6.47 1.85
C THR A 60 -14.55 -6.24 3.35
N LEU A 61 -13.54 -5.55 3.90
CA LEU A 61 -13.44 -5.32 5.34
C LEU A 61 -14.27 -4.11 5.80
N PRO A 62 -14.91 -4.20 6.98
CA PRO A 62 -15.57 -3.05 7.59
C PRO A 62 -14.55 -1.98 8.01
N ALA A 63 -15.04 -0.75 8.22
CA ALA A 63 -14.24 0.32 8.79
C ALA A 63 -13.87 -0.02 10.25
N LEU A 64 -12.65 -0.53 10.44
CA LEU A 64 -12.04 -0.76 11.75
C LEU A 64 -11.39 0.53 12.27
N SER A 65 -10.93 0.56 13.51
CA SER A 65 -10.18 1.73 14.01
C SER A 65 -8.97 2.06 13.13
N ARG A 66 -8.57 3.34 13.11
CA ARG A 66 -7.47 3.87 12.28
C ARG A 66 -6.23 2.96 12.31
N TRP A 67 -5.76 2.63 13.51
CA TRP A 67 -4.56 1.82 13.68
C TRP A 67 -4.76 0.35 13.29
N ARG A 68 -5.93 -0.24 13.53
CA ARG A 68 -6.23 -1.62 13.07
C ARG A 68 -6.24 -1.70 11.54
N THR A 69 -6.83 -0.71 10.88
CA THR A 69 -6.82 -0.61 9.42
C THR A 69 -5.39 -0.51 8.88
N ALA A 70 -4.60 0.40 9.43
CA ALA A 70 -3.20 0.59 9.02
C ALA A 70 -2.35 -0.67 9.26
N THR A 71 -2.53 -1.39 10.37
CA THR A 71 -1.83 -2.65 10.66
C THR A 71 -2.21 -3.77 9.69
N ILE A 72 -3.49 -3.87 9.30
CA ILE A 72 -3.90 -4.85 8.28
C ILE A 72 -3.31 -4.48 6.92
N ASP A 73 -3.42 -3.22 6.51
CA ASP A 73 -2.94 -2.77 5.21
C ASP A 73 -1.43 -2.93 5.09
N ILE A 74 -0.66 -2.63 6.15
CA ILE A 74 0.79 -2.84 6.12
C ILE A 74 1.17 -4.32 6.08
N SER A 75 0.42 -5.19 6.76
CA SER A 75 0.65 -6.64 6.74
C SER A 75 0.36 -7.22 5.36
N VAL A 76 -0.73 -6.78 4.73
CA VAL A 76 -1.07 -7.16 3.35
C VAL A 76 -0.01 -6.63 2.38
N TYR A 77 0.38 -5.36 2.51
CA TYR A 77 1.42 -4.74 1.69
C TYR A 77 2.75 -5.52 1.79
N ALA A 78 3.16 -5.91 3.01
CA ALA A 78 4.34 -6.73 3.27
C ALA A 78 4.28 -8.11 2.61
N ALA A 79 3.16 -8.83 2.77
CA ALA A 79 2.99 -10.12 2.12
C ALA A 79 3.06 -10.00 0.58
N LEU A 80 2.40 -8.99 0.01
CA LEU A 80 2.41 -8.76 -1.43
C LEU A 80 3.78 -8.34 -1.95
N TYR A 81 4.53 -7.58 -1.17
CA TYR A 81 5.90 -7.20 -1.52
C TYR A 81 6.79 -8.43 -1.63
N LEU A 82 6.78 -9.27 -0.61
CA LEU A 82 7.55 -10.52 -0.59
C LEU A 82 7.13 -11.46 -1.73
N LEU A 83 5.83 -11.68 -1.92
CA LEU A 83 5.32 -12.53 -3.00
C LEU A 83 5.67 -12.00 -4.38
N SER A 84 5.63 -10.68 -4.57
CA SER A 84 6.02 -10.06 -5.84
C SER A 84 7.50 -10.25 -6.11
N LEU A 85 8.36 -10.12 -5.10
CA LEU A 85 9.80 -10.37 -5.23
C LEU A 85 10.10 -11.82 -5.60
N VAL A 86 9.49 -12.78 -4.91
CA VAL A 86 9.66 -14.21 -5.24
C VAL A 86 9.18 -14.51 -6.66
N ALA A 87 7.99 -14.04 -7.01
CA ALA A 87 7.43 -14.29 -8.33
C ALA A 87 8.33 -13.68 -9.43
N ASN A 88 8.89 -12.51 -9.17
CA ASN A 88 9.84 -11.85 -10.05
C ASN A 88 11.15 -12.63 -10.23
N GLY A 89 11.75 -13.13 -9.14
CA GLY A 89 12.95 -13.97 -9.22
C GLY A 89 12.69 -15.24 -10.03
N LEU A 90 11.55 -15.90 -9.79
CA LEU A 90 11.11 -17.06 -10.57
C LEU A 90 10.91 -16.73 -12.06
N TRP A 91 10.30 -15.58 -12.38
CA TRP A 91 10.15 -15.12 -13.77
C TRP A 91 11.48 -14.79 -14.44
N ALA A 92 12.47 -14.35 -13.66
CA ALA A 92 13.84 -14.12 -14.13
C ALA A 92 14.66 -15.40 -14.31
N GLY A 93 14.11 -16.57 -13.92
CA GLY A 93 14.76 -17.88 -14.05
C GLY A 93 15.59 -18.30 -12.85
N GLU A 94 15.49 -17.60 -11.72
CA GLU A 94 16.13 -18.00 -10.45
C GLU A 94 15.53 -19.31 -9.93
N GLY A 95 16.35 -20.09 -9.22
CA GLY A 95 15.87 -21.28 -8.53
C GLY A 95 14.90 -20.90 -7.39
N PRO A 96 13.92 -21.74 -7.02
CA PRO A 96 12.94 -21.39 -5.97
C PRO A 96 13.54 -21.00 -4.62
N GLY A 97 14.63 -21.66 -4.20
CA GLY A 97 15.32 -21.30 -2.96
C GLY A 97 16.00 -19.93 -3.05
N GLU A 98 16.73 -19.70 -4.14
CA GLU A 98 17.42 -18.43 -4.39
C GLU A 98 16.44 -17.25 -4.47
N ALA A 99 15.33 -17.41 -5.18
CA ALA A 99 14.28 -16.38 -5.28
C ALA A 99 13.69 -16.02 -3.91
N VAL A 100 13.52 -17.01 -3.03
CA VAL A 100 13.03 -16.79 -1.66
C VAL A 100 14.08 -16.08 -0.81
N ASP A 101 15.33 -16.50 -0.86
CA ASP A 101 16.42 -15.89 -0.09
C ASP A 101 16.63 -14.42 -0.49
N TRP A 102 16.65 -14.12 -1.80
CA TRP A 102 16.73 -12.74 -2.29
C TRP A 102 15.49 -11.92 -1.92
N ALA A 103 14.29 -12.50 -1.97
CA ALA A 103 13.09 -11.80 -1.56
C ALA A 103 13.13 -11.38 -0.08
N PHE A 104 13.62 -12.25 0.81
CA PHE A 104 13.81 -11.90 2.22
C PHE A 104 14.93 -10.88 2.46
N ALA A 105 16.03 -10.96 1.69
CA ALA A 105 17.09 -9.96 1.73
C ALA A 105 16.56 -8.56 1.35
N LEU A 106 15.85 -8.46 0.22
CA LEU A 106 15.27 -7.20 -0.24
C LEU A 106 14.13 -6.71 0.66
N MET A 107 13.36 -7.61 1.27
CA MET A 107 12.38 -7.26 2.30
C MET A 107 13.04 -6.60 3.52
N THR A 108 14.20 -7.11 3.94
CA THR A 108 14.97 -6.53 5.04
C THR A 108 15.44 -5.12 4.68
N VAL A 109 15.93 -4.92 3.46
CA VAL A 109 16.30 -3.57 2.98
C VAL A 109 15.08 -2.63 3.00
N ALA A 110 13.93 -3.09 2.53
CA ALA A 110 12.69 -2.30 2.52
C ALA A 110 12.14 -2.00 3.93
N LEU A 111 12.47 -2.81 4.95
CA LEU A 111 12.17 -2.49 6.34
C LEU A 111 13.07 -1.37 6.88
N LEU A 112 14.31 -1.28 6.41
CA LEU A 112 15.29 -0.30 6.84
C LEU A 112 15.14 1.04 6.11
N ASP A 113 14.67 1.05 4.86
CA ASP A 113 14.52 2.25 4.04
C ASP A 113 13.28 3.10 4.38
N LEU A 114 12.48 2.71 5.39
CA LEU A 114 11.23 3.35 5.80
C LEU A 114 10.06 3.21 4.82
N GLN A 115 10.16 2.41 3.75
CA GLN A 115 9.05 2.14 2.81
C GLN A 115 7.80 1.65 3.56
N PHE A 116 7.97 0.67 4.47
CA PHE A 116 6.85 0.14 5.25
C PHE A 116 6.31 1.16 6.27
N LEU A 117 7.17 1.96 6.88
CA LEU A 117 6.74 3.02 7.81
C LEU A 117 5.95 4.10 7.07
N MET A 118 6.34 4.44 5.84
CA MET A 118 5.59 5.38 5.03
C MET A 118 4.23 4.81 4.62
N ALA A 119 4.16 3.54 4.21
CA ALA A 119 2.88 2.89 3.92
C ALA A 119 1.96 2.84 5.15
N LEU A 120 2.49 2.55 6.34
CA LEU A 120 1.74 2.58 7.60
C LEU A 120 1.21 3.99 7.89
N GLY A 121 2.07 5.00 7.79
CA GLY A 121 1.73 6.41 8.00
C GLY A 121 0.66 6.90 7.04
N LEU A 122 0.81 6.60 5.74
CA LEU A 122 -0.17 6.93 4.70
C LEU A 122 -1.50 6.21 4.94
N SER A 123 -1.46 4.96 5.37
CA SER A 123 -2.66 4.17 5.69
C SER A 123 -3.43 4.77 6.87
N ALA A 124 -2.72 5.20 7.91
CA ALA A 124 -3.30 5.88 9.07
C ALA A 124 -3.81 7.29 8.72
N TRP A 125 -3.07 8.05 7.91
CA TRP A 125 -3.44 9.40 7.48
C TRP A 125 -4.67 9.40 6.56
N ARG A 126 -4.75 8.49 5.59
CA ARG A 126 -5.88 8.40 4.65
C ARG A 126 -7.10 7.65 5.18
N TYR A 127 -7.07 7.18 6.43
CA TYR A 127 -8.18 6.48 7.06
C TYR A 127 -9.52 7.21 6.91
N ASP A 128 -9.53 8.53 7.06
CA ASP A 128 -10.76 9.34 7.05
C ASP A 128 -11.50 9.29 5.68
N ARG A 129 -10.83 8.86 4.60
CA ARG A 129 -11.46 8.65 3.28
C ARG A 129 -12.23 7.34 3.18
N LEU A 130 -11.92 6.36 4.04
CA LEU A 130 -12.58 5.05 4.09
C LEU A 130 -13.86 5.09 4.92
N VAL A 131 -13.94 6.03 5.87
CA VAL A 131 -15.15 6.25 6.68
C VAL A 131 -16.15 7.04 5.83
N PRO A 132 -17.37 6.52 5.60
CA PRO A 132 -18.44 7.33 5.05
C PRO A 132 -18.76 8.44 6.05
N THR A 133 -18.38 9.69 5.75
CA THR A 133 -19.04 10.82 6.39
C THR A 133 -20.51 10.73 5.99
N ALA A 134 -21.39 10.55 6.98
CA ALA A 134 -22.81 10.76 6.74
C ALA A 134 -22.98 12.13 6.05
N PRO A 135 -23.91 12.29 5.10
CA PRO A 135 -24.29 13.63 4.69
C PRO A 135 -24.57 14.41 5.96
N SER A 136 -23.92 15.54 6.16
CA SER A 136 -24.25 16.51 7.20
C SER A 136 -25.62 17.10 6.85
N GLY A 137 -26.65 16.28 7.00
CA GLY A 137 -28.05 16.62 6.82
C GLY A 137 -28.48 17.49 7.98
N ARG A 138 -28.36 18.80 7.78
CA ARG A 138 -29.23 19.86 8.32
C ARG A 138 -29.72 19.64 9.77
N LEU A 139 -28.94 20.12 10.74
CA LEU A 139 -29.54 20.77 11.90
C LEU A 139 -29.80 22.25 11.55
N SER A 140 -30.66 22.49 10.56
CA SER A 140 -31.26 23.80 10.31
C SER A 140 -32.74 23.64 10.64
N GLY A 141 -33.07 23.89 11.91
CA GLY A 141 -34.38 23.65 12.47
C GLY A 141 -34.37 23.74 13.98
N GLY A 142 -33.71 24.77 14.53
CA GLY A 142 -33.97 25.17 15.92
C GLY A 142 -35.26 25.99 15.95
N PRO A 143 -36.16 25.77 16.93
CA PRO A 143 -37.44 26.46 16.98
C PRO A 143 -37.25 27.98 17.14
N HIS A 144 -37.87 28.75 16.24
CA HIS A 144 -38.13 30.16 16.47
C HIS A 144 -39.11 30.28 17.63
N VAL A 145 -38.63 30.77 18.77
CA VAL A 145 -39.47 31.23 19.87
C VAL A 145 -39.89 32.65 19.50
N VAL A 146 -41.19 32.84 19.27
CA VAL A 146 -41.87 34.14 19.18
C VAL A 146 -42.26 34.56 20.59
#